data_AF-M1YZS6-F1
#
_entry.id   AF-M1YZS6-F1
#
_cell.length_a   1.000
_cell.length_b   1.000
_cell.length_c   1.000
_cell.angle_alpha   90.00
_cell.angle_beta   90.00
_cell.angle_gamma   90.00
#
_symmetry.space_group_name_H-M   'P 1'
#
loop_
_entity.id
_entity.type
_entity.pdbx_description
1 polymer ?
#
loop_
_entity_poly.entity_id
_entity_poly.type
_entity_poly.pdbx_seq_one_letter_code
_entity_poly.pdbx_strand_id
1 'polypeptide(L)'
;MFVFDPLTQGLELLSKRDLQRAEALFLRVINDPYVQDEELRQARTYLNDIRSCQAGSKNLDFDKYKKLSRKTTLSLDKVYALLADVYFSDAESYTALDAEIARQTPNVINRLKQIKISDIIARDKLFQQFEKQGMLEIRRRLSQFKNNGKNQTQVDPYRWKTIFRKFVEVVNPILLERHLELLEYILETGEIQLLDDPKLTVLTPKYKWIIESTIKTKWYLLRSYFFKARSEIENQFTKKEGTRKYWEEVKYKKIRIFEKCGFHERHIQKFLYIDKLNFKTLEEIHQFAQSLNLTLVPRDVSLALRGVSKAKDHIKERGGYLMGARREFQDQLVGLGFSKENAYKIARQAKKANNHQIIESYRQALQVARDEIYWYRVPPRSASFQLDIQNQCVKHLSTVRIHLFDRGRLNKLLLKTGKSLIRRFLVQVYGPEVEDLHCYFRLETIHQYYKLKFFQYHQESYPSVSELIKISRKEFKPMLIDGFNTFLKKRRLTIPDKLVLGLDKHKSQTDWEDAQTTVEEKILLRFWFLMDHGVNITQGLLNKGVMEPGADLLEYLNLQDSEECRI
;
A
#
# COMPACT_ATOMS: atom_id res chain seq x y z
N MET A 1 54.92 -6.12 25.18
CA MET A 1 54.44 -7.38 24.59
C MET A 1 52.96 -7.25 24.32
N PHE A 2 52.57 -7.31 23.05
CA PHE A 2 51.17 -7.37 22.65
C PHE A 2 50.61 -8.78 22.92
N VAL A 3 49.43 -8.87 23.53
CA VAL A 3 48.90 -10.12 24.08
C VAL A 3 47.49 -10.35 23.54
N PHE A 4 47.30 -11.45 22.82
CA PHE A 4 45.97 -11.89 22.35
C PHE A 4 45.32 -12.85 23.35
N ASP A 5 46.07 -13.82 23.86
CA ASP A 5 45.60 -14.78 24.87
C ASP A 5 46.50 -14.70 26.11
N PRO A 6 46.15 -13.86 27.10
CA PRO A 6 46.98 -13.66 28.29
C PRO A 6 47.12 -14.93 29.13
N LEU A 7 46.14 -15.84 29.09
CA LEU A 7 46.18 -17.07 29.86
C LEU A 7 47.18 -18.07 29.27
N THR A 8 47.11 -18.31 27.96
CA THR A 8 48.06 -19.20 27.27
C THR A 8 49.46 -18.61 27.25
N GLN A 9 49.61 -17.32 26.96
CA GLN A 9 50.92 -16.65 26.98
C GLN A 9 51.51 -16.61 28.40
N GLY A 10 50.68 -16.45 29.43
CA GLY A 10 51.09 -16.59 30.83
C GLY A 10 51.62 -17.99 31.14
N LEU A 11 50.95 -19.05 30.67
CA LEU A 11 51.40 -20.43 30.81
C LEU A 11 52.71 -20.70 30.06
N GLU A 12 52.90 -20.13 28.87
CA GLU A 12 54.17 -20.24 28.14
C GLU A 12 55.33 -19.61 28.91
N LEU A 13 55.13 -18.41 29.47
CA LEU A 13 56.15 -17.74 30.28
C LEU A 13 56.44 -18.50 31.58
N LEU A 14 55.39 -19.00 32.22
CA LEU A 14 55.50 -19.86 33.40
C LEU A 14 56.33 -21.11 33.08
N SER A 15 56.11 -21.75 31.93
CA SER A 15 56.89 -22.91 31.48
C SER A 15 58.36 -22.59 31.19
N LYS A 16 58.67 -21.34 30.82
CA LYS A 16 60.02 -20.81 30.58
C LYS A 16 60.69 -20.27 31.85
N ARG A 17 60.05 -20.43 33.02
CA ARG A 17 60.51 -19.94 34.33
C ARG A 17 60.49 -18.41 34.49
N ASP A 18 59.79 -17.69 33.63
CA ASP A 18 59.61 -16.23 33.74
C ASP A 18 58.38 -15.91 34.63
N LEU A 19 58.58 -16.06 35.95
CA LEU A 19 57.50 -15.96 36.94
C LEU A 19 56.88 -14.56 37.01
N GLN A 20 57.70 -13.52 36.91
CA GLN A 20 57.25 -12.12 37.06
C GLN A 20 56.35 -11.70 35.90
N ARG A 21 56.70 -12.05 34.66
CA ARG A 21 55.85 -11.74 33.50
C ARG A 21 54.62 -12.63 33.43
N ALA A 22 54.72 -13.90 33.84
CA ALA A 22 53.56 -14.78 33.95
C ALA A 22 52.53 -14.24 34.97
N GLU A 23 52.99 -13.78 36.14
CA GLU A 23 52.14 -13.17 37.16
C GLU A 23 51.38 -11.94 36.63
N ALA A 24 52.06 -11.04 35.94
CA ALA A 24 51.45 -9.85 35.35
C ALA A 24 50.33 -10.20 34.35
N LEU A 25 50.52 -11.26 33.53
CA LEU A 25 49.50 -11.71 32.59
C LEU A 25 48.30 -12.35 33.29
N PHE A 26 48.51 -13.17 34.32
CA PHE A 26 47.39 -13.75 35.08
C PHE A 26 46.59 -12.69 35.85
N LEU A 27 47.24 -11.66 36.40
CA LEU A 27 46.56 -10.50 36.99
C LEU A 27 45.71 -9.76 35.95
N ARG A 28 46.21 -9.62 34.71
CA ARG A 28 45.45 -9.03 33.61
C ARG A 28 44.20 -9.83 33.25
N VAL A 29 44.26 -11.17 33.30
CA VAL A 29 43.08 -12.05 33.15
C VAL A 29 42.08 -11.82 34.27
N ILE A 30 42.54 -11.74 35.52
CA ILE A 30 41.65 -11.56 36.68
C ILE A 30 40.95 -10.19 36.67
N ASN A 31 41.62 -9.17 36.13
CA ASN A 31 41.11 -7.80 36.06
C ASN A 31 40.24 -7.52 34.83
N ASP A 32 40.09 -8.46 33.89
CA ASP A 32 39.23 -8.28 32.71
C ASP A 32 37.75 -8.61 33.06
N PRO A 33 36.83 -7.64 32.92
CA PRO A 33 35.43 -7.81 33.29
C PRO A 33 34.65 -8.79 32.40
N TYR A 34 35.21 -9.24 31.27
CA TYR A 34 34.57 -10.16 30.33
C TYR A 34 35.13 -11.58 30.41
N VAL A 35 36.04 -11.85 31.35
CA VAL A 35 36.64 -13.18 31.52
C VAL A 35 35.63 -14.19 32.05
N GLN A 36 35.75 -15.42 31.57
CA GLN A 36 34.84 -16.51 31.93
C GLN A 36 35.27 -17.14 33.26
N ASP A 37 34.31 -17.58 34.08
CA ASP A 37 34.58 -18.13 35.42
C ASP A 37 35.63 -19.25 35.43
N GLU A 38 35.63 -20.11 34.41
CA GLU A 38 36.61 -21.19 34.29
C GLU A 38 38.03 -20.67 34.09
N GLU A 39 38.21 -19.69 33.19
CA GLU A 39 39.50 -19.05 32.95
C GLU A 39 39.96 -18.23 34.16
N LEU A 40 39.03 -17.59 34.85
CA LEU A 40 39.28 -16.86 36.09
C LEU A 40 39.77 -17.80 37.20
N ARG A 41 39.17 -18.98 37.35
CA ARG A 41 39.62 -20.03 38.29
C ARG A 41 41.00 -20.56 37.91
N GLN A 42 41.25 -20.80 36.63
CA GLN A 42 42.56 -21.24 36.15
C GLN A 42 43.64 -20.18 36.41
N ALA A 43 43.39 -18.92 36.05
CA ALA A 43 44.31 -17.81 36.31
C ALA A 43 44.60 -17.62 37.80
N ARG A 44 43.59 -17.70 38.67
CA ARG A 44 43.78 -17.67 40.13
C ARG A 44 44.62 -18.84 40.64
N THR A 45 44.42 -20.03 40.09
CA THR A 45 45.19 -21.22 40.46
C THR A 45 46.66 -21.05 40.08
N TYR A 46 46.95 -20.62 38.86
CA TYR A 46 48.33 -20.38 38.40
C TYR A 46 49.00 -19.23 39.13
N LEU A 47 48.26 -18.17 39.46
CA LEU A 47 48.75 -17.06 40.28
C LEU A 47 49.12 -17.52 41.70
N ASN A 48 48.27 -18.34 42.32
CA ASN A 48 48.55 -18.91 43.65
C ASN A 48 49.74 -19.86 43.62
N ASP A 49 49.90 -20.65 42.56
CA ASP A 49 51.07 -21.51 42.35
C ASP A 49 52.36 -20.68 42.29
N ILE A 50 52.39 -19.58 41.52
CA ILE A 50 53.54 -18.66 41.45
C ILE A 50 53.87 -18.08 42.83
N ARG A 51 52.87 -17.56 43.54
CA ARG A 51 53.05 -16.94 44.86
C ARG A 51 53.54 -17.95 45.90
N SER A 52 53.02 -19.18 45.87
CA SER A 52 53.46 -20.26 46.76
C SER A 52 54.91 -20.66 46.50
N CYS A 53 55.34 -20.65 45.24
CA CYS A 53 56.73 -20.88 44.85
C CYS A 53 57.66 -19.75 45.30
N GLN A 54 57.25 -18.49 45.14
CA GLN A 54 58.01 -17.32 45.61
C GLN A 54 58.16 -17.30 47.14
N ALA A 55 57.14 -17.76 47.88
CA ALA A 55 57.18 -17.90 49.33
C ALA A 55 57.96 -19.13 49.83
N GLY A 56 58.54 -19.95 48.95
CA GLY A 56 59.32 -21.14 49.30
C GLY A 56 58.51 -22.35 49.76
N SER A 57 57.17 -22.30 49.64
CA SER A 57 56.27 -23.35 50.17
C SER A 57 56.00 -24.50 49.19
N LYS A 58 56.31 -24.34 47.90
CA LYS A 58 55.98 -25.32 46.85
C LYS A 58 56.95 -25.24 45.67
N ASN A 59 57.36 -26.39 45.13
CA ASN A 59 58.10 -26.47 43.86
C ASN A 59 57.14 -26.57 42.67
N LEU A 60 57.38 -25.78 41.63
CA LEU A 60 56.59 -25.78 40.40
C LEU A 60 57.04 -26.88 39.42
N ASP A 61 56.07 -27.62 38.87
CA ASP A 61 56.29 -28.55 37.77
C ASP A 61 56.17 -27.83 36.43
N PHE A 62 57.31 -27.38 35.90
CA PHE A 62 57.38 -26.64 34.63
C PHE A 62 56.98 -27.48 33.41
N ASP A 63 57.19 -28.80 33.45
CA ASP A 63 56.81 -29.69 32.34
C ASP A 63 55.30 -29.88 32.26
N LYS A 64 54.61 -29.86 33.40
CA LYS A 64 53.14 -29.78 33.44
C LYS A 64 52.62 -28.52 32.77
N TYR A 65 53.17 -27.34 33.10
CA TYR A 65 52.73 -26.09 32.47
C TYR A 65 53.06 -26.03 30.97
N LYS A 66 54.19 -26.62 30.55
CA LYS A 66 54.55 -26.77 29.13
C LYS A 66 53.59 -27.68 28.35
N LYS A 67 53.05 -28.72 28.99
CA LYS A 67 52.00 -29.57 28.40
C LYS A 67 50.66 -28.84 28.32
N LEU A 68 50.35 -28.00 29.30
CA LEU A 68 49.13 -27.20 29.34
C LEU A 68 49.14 -26.08 28.29
N SER A 69 50.26 -25.37 28.10
CA SER A 69 50.38 -24.31 27.08
C SER A 69 50.23 -24.83 25.65
N ARG A 70 50.54 -26.10 25.40
CA ARG A 70 50.36 -26.75 24.08
C ARG A 70 48.93 -27.24 23.81
N LYS A 71 48.09 -27.34 24.84
CA LYS A 71 46.72 -27.91 24.74
C LYS A 71 45.64 -26.87 24.48
N THR A 72 45.92 -25.58 24.65
CA THR A 72 44.92 -24.52 24.52
C THR A 72 44.65 -24.18 23.06
N THR A 73 43.78 -24.97 22.42
CA THR A 73 43.04 -24.49 21.25
C THR A 73 41.92 -23.58 21.73
N LEU A 74 41.93 -22.33 21.27
CA LEU A 74 40.87 -21.37 21.53
C LEU A 74 39.52 -21.94 21.04
N SER A 75 38.62 -22.33 21.94
CA SER A 75 37.31 -22.84 21.56
C SER A 75 36.38 -21.68 21.16
N LEU A 76 35.73 -21.85 20.01
CA LEU A 76 34.72 -20.94 19.48
C LEU A 76 33.29 -21.45 19.73
N ASP A 77 33.12 -22.51 20.52
CA ASP A 77 31.83 -23.17 20.74
C ASP A 77 30.79 -22.23 21.35
N LYS A 78 31.21 -21.29 22.20
CA LYS A 78 30.33 -20.27 22.78
C LYS A 78 29.80 -19.28 21.73
N VAL A 79 30.58 -18.99 20.69
CA VAL A 79 30.12 -18.17 19.55
C VAL A 79 29.07 -18.92 18.74
N TYR A 80 29.28 -20.21 18.50
CA TYR A 80 28.32 -21.06 17.80
C TYR A 80 27.03 -21.25 18.61
N ALA A 81 27.15 -21.40 19.94
CA ALA A 81 26.02 -21.49 20.86
C ALA A 81 25.18 -20.21 20.82
N LEU A 82 25.80 -19.03 20.89
CA LEU A 82 25.10 -17.74 20.76
C LEU A 82 24.32 -17.64 19.46
N LEU A 83 24.95 -17.98 18.32
CA LEU A 83 24.29 -17.96 17.01
C LEU A 83 23.06 -18.88 16.96
N ALA A 84 23.15 -20.04 17.60
CA ALA A 84 22.03 -20.96 17.72
C ALA A 84 20.94 -20.43 18.68
N ASP A 85 21.31 -19.86 19.83
CA ASP A 85 20.39 -19.29 20.80
C ASP A 85 19.56 -18.16 20.18
N VAL A 86 20.21 -17.26 19.43
CA VAL A 86 19.52 -16.19 18.68
C VAL A 86 18.60 -16.80 17.60
N TYR A 87 19.02 -17.86 16.92
CA TYR A 87 18.21 -18.53 15.90
C TYR A 87 16.90 -19.09 16.45
N PHE A 88 16.95 -19.74 17.62
CA PHE A 88 15.79 -20.33 18.29
C PHE A 88 15.02 -19.35 19.18
N SER A 89 15.45 -18.08 19.28
CA SER A 89 14.71 -17.05 20.00
C SER A 89 13.39 -16.69 19.29
N ASP A 90 12.46 -16.12 20.05
CA ASP A 90 11.16 -15.64 19.53
C ASP A 90 11.27 -14.30 18.77
N ALA A 91 12.47 -13.80 18.51
CA ALA A 91 12.68 -12.54 17.80
C ALA A 91 12.32 -12.66 16.31
N GLU A 92 11.27 -11.96 15.87
CA GLU A 92 10.80 -11.95 14.48
C GLU A 92 11.21 -10.69 13.69
N SER A 93 11.38 -9.55 14.37
CA SER A 93 11.73 -8.27 13.72
C SER A 93 13.25 -8.04 13.69
N TYR A 94 13.71 -7.20 12.75
CA TYR A 94 15.12 -6.80 12.66
C TYR A 94 15.61 -6.15 13.96
N THR A 95 14.80 -5.29 14.59
CA THR A 95 15.16 -4.62 15.85
C THR A 95 15.21 -5.58 17.03
N ALA A 96 14.32 -6.57 17.09
CA ALA A 96 14.34 -7.60 18.12
C ALA A 96 15.59 -8.49 18.00
N LEU A 97 15.96 -8.86 16.77
CA LEU A 97 17.19 -9.62 16.51
C LEU A 97 18.45 -8.81 16.88
N ASP A 98 18.49 -7.52 16.55
CA ASP A 98 19.59 -6.63 16.93
C ASP A 98 19.76 -6.56 18.46
N ALA A 99 18.64 -6.44 19.19
CA ALA A 99 18.64 -6.41 20.66
C ALA A 99 19.12 -7.74 21.27
N GLU A 100 18.66 -8.88 20.73
CA GLU A 100 19.01 -10.20 21.26
C GLU A 100 20.49 -10.54 21.01
N ILE A 101 21.03 -10.18 19.85
CA ILE A 101 22.46 -10.33 19.56
C ILE A 101 23.28 -9.43 20.50
N ALA A 102 22.89 -8.17 20.68
CA ALA A 102 23.58 -7.25 21.59
C ALA A 102 23.56 -7.77 23.04
N ARG A 103 22.44 -8.35 23.50
CA ARG A 103 22.29 -8.93 24.84
C ARG A 103 23.26 -10.09 25.09
N GLN A 104 23.48 -10.95 24.09
CA GLN A 104 24.33 -12.13 24.23
C GLN A 104 25.81 -11.87 23.91
N THR A 105 26.12 -10.82 23.16
CA THR A 105 27.49 -10.48 22.75
C THR A 105 28.49 -10.43 23.91
N PRO A 106 28.20 -9.83 25.08
CA PRO A 106 29.12 -9.80 26.22
C PRO A 106 29.70 -11.18 26.63
N ASN A 107 28.92 -12.26 26.46
CA ASN A 107 29.34 -13.62 26.81
C ASN A 107 30.47 -14.17 25.90
N VAL A 108 30.63 -13.57 24.72
CA VAL A 108 31.62 -13.99 23.72
C VAL A 108 32.70 -12.93 23.46
N ILE A 109 32.59 -11.71 24.01
CA ILE A 109 33.55 -10.61 23.78
C ILE A 109 34.98 -11.05 24.07
N ASN A 110 35.23 -11.66 25.23
CA ASN A 110 36.59 -12.10 25.60
C ASN A 110 37.13 -13.11 24.58
N ARG A 111 36.32 -14.08 24.14
CA ARG A 111 36.70 -15.05 23.09
C ARG A 111 37.03 -14.37 21.78
N LEU A 112 36.25 -13.37 21.38
CA LEU A 112 36.49 -12.60 20.16
C LEU A 112 37.78 -11.77 20.25
N LYS A 113 38.06 -11.16 21.40
CA LYS A 113 39.27 -10.37 21.64
C LYS A 113 40.55 -11.21 21.60
N GLN A 114 40.46 -12.48 21.95
CA GLN A 114 41.57 -13.42 21.91
C GLN A 114 41.92 -13.89 20.49
N ILE A 115 41.08 -13.59 19.49
CA ILE A 115 41.32 -14.00 18.11
C ILE A 115 42.34 -13.05 17.47
N LYS A 116 43.46 -13.62 17.05
CA LYS A 116 44.45 -12.92 16.25
C LYS A 116 43.99 -12.82 14.80
N ILE A 117 43.84 -11.58 14.32
CA ILE A 117 43.56 -11.28 12.92
C ILE A 117 44.80 -10.61 12.34
N SER A 118 45.51 -11.34 11.47
CA SER A 118 46.69 -10.85 10.78
C SER A 118 46.35 -9.94 9.60
N ASP A 119 45.31 -10.31 8.84
CA ASP A 119 44.87 -9.57 7.66
C ASP A 119 43.36 -9.75 7.36
N ILE A 120 42.93 -9.12 6.28
CA ILE A 120 41.55 -9.19 5.76
C ILE A 120 41.16 -10.63 5.38
N ILE A 121 42.09 -11.44 4.89
CA ILE A 121 41.83 -12.81 4.41
C ILE A 121 41.60 -13.76 5.58
N ALA A 122 42.44 -13.68 6.61
CA ALA A 122 42.34 -14.47 7.84
C ALA A 122 40.99 -14.23 8.54
N ARG A 123 40.57 -12.98 8.54
CA ARG A 123 39.27 -12.57 9.04
C ARG A 123 38.11 -13.10 8.21
N ASP A 124 38.17 -13.03 6.88
CA ASP A 124 37.09 -13.56 6.04
C ASP A 124 36.95 -15.08 6.20
N LYS A 125 38.07 -15.80 6.37
CA LYS A 125 38.07 -17.22 6.75
C LYS A 125 37.40 -17.44 8.11
N LEU A 126 37.65 -16.57 9.09
CA LEU A 126 37.01 -16.64 10.40
C LEU A 126 35.48 -16.49 10.30
N PHE A 127 34.99 -15.51 9.53
CA PHE A 127 33.54 -15.36 9.33
C PHE A 127 32.92 -16.53 8.57
N GLN A 128 33.59 -17.07 7.56
CA GLN A 128 33.13 -18.30 6.89
C GLN A 128 33.08 -19.49 7.85
N GLN A 129 34.03 -19.58 8.78
CA GLN A 129 34.02 -20.57 9.83
C GLN A 129 32.84 -20.35 10.80
N PHE A 130 32.59 -19.11 11.24
CA PHE A 130 31.42 -18.76 12.04
C PHE A 130 30.12 -19.14 11.33
N GLU A 131 29.99 -18.84 10.05
CA GLU A 131 28.81 -19.14 9.26
C GLU A 131 28.56 -20.65 9.18
N LYS A 132 29.60 -21.41 8.81
CA LYS A 132 29.51 -22.86 8.61
C LYS A 132 29.25 -23.60 9.93
N GLN A 133 30.02 -23.28 10.97
CA GLN A 133 29.93 -23.98 12.25
C GLN A 133 28.68 -23.57 13.05
N GLY A 134 28.26 -22.29 12.99
CA GLY A 134 26.98 -21.86 13.57
C GLY A 134 25.79 -22.57 12.92
N MET A 135 25.80 -22.75 11.59
CA MET A 135 24.81 -23.54 10.87
C MET A 135 24.82 -25.03 11.29
N LEU A 136 25.99 -25.62 11.50
CA LEU A 136 26.11 -26.99 11.98
C LEU A 136 25.54 -27.15 13.40
N GLU A 137 25.80 -26.19 14.28
CA GLU A 137 25.25 -26.18 15.64
C GLU A 137 23.72 -26.06 15.65
N ILE A 138 23.14 -25.21 14.79
CA ILE A 138 21.68 -25.12 14.61
C ILE A 138 21.10 -26.47 14.15
N ARG A 139 21.73 -27.12 13.15
CA ARG A 139 21.31 -28.44 12.68
C ARG A 139 21.41 -29.51 13.77
N ARG A 140 22.47 -29.45 14.59
CA ARG A 140 22.67 -30.35 15.73
C ARG A 140 21.57 -30.19 16.78
N ARG A 141 21.14 -28.96 17.08
CA ARG A 141 20.04 -28.72 18.01
C ARG A 141 18.67 -29.10 17.43
N LEU A 142 18.45 -28.88 16.13
CA LEU A 142 17.23 -29.35 15.45
C LEU A 142 17.08 -30.87 15.49
N SER A 143 18.16 -31.64 15.30
CA SER A 143 18.09 -33.09 15.42
C SER A 143 17.76 -33.55 16.85
N GLN A 144 18.24 -32.84 17.87
CA GLN A 144 17.85 -33.08 19.26
C GLN A 144 16.37 -32.77 19.52
N PHE A 145 15.82 -31.69 18.95
CA PHE A 145 14.40 -31.36 19.10
C PHE A 145 13.47 -32.34 18.39
N LYS A 146 13.91 -32.92 17.26
CA LYS A 146 13.17 -33.97 16.54
C LYS A 146 12.99 -35.22 17.41
N ASN A 147 14.00 -35.58 18.19
CA ASN A 147 13.92 -36.71 19.12
C ASN A 147 12.99 -36.43 20.32
N ASN A 148 12.72 -35.15 20.62
CA ASN A 148 11.89 -34.71 21.74
C ASN A 148 10.46 -34.27 21.32
N GLY A 149 10.02 -34.60 20.09
CA GLY A 149 8.62 -34.39 19.65
C GLY A 149 8.22 -32.96 19.28
N LYS A 150 9.16 -32.03 19.05
CA LYS A 150 8.84 -30.65 18.59
C LYS A 150 8.84 -30.53 17.06
N ASN A 151 7.85 -29.81 16.51
CA ASN A 151 7.47 -29.79 15.08
C ASN A 151 8.33 -28.93 14.12
N GLN A 152 9.40 -28.25 14.56
CA GLN A 152 10.27 -27.50 13.64
C GLN A 152 11.33 -28.43 13.05
N THR A 153 11.12 -28.88 11.82
CA THR A 153 11.95 -29.90 11.16
C THR A 153 12.90 -29.38 10.09
N GLN A 154 12.81 -28.09 9.71
CA GLN A 154 13.64 -27.51 8.64
C GLN A 154 14.27 -26.18 9.05
N VAL A 155 15.54 -25.99 8.65
CA VAL A 155 16.26 -24.73 8.80
C VAL A 155 15.69 -23.72 7.80
N ASP A 156 15.16 -22.59 8.28
CA ASP A 156 14.90 -21.43 7.44
C ASP A 156 16.22 -20.74 7.03
N PRO A 157 16.61 -20.80 5.74
CA PRO A 157 17.85 -20.21 5.26
C PRO A 157 17.82 -18.69 5.28
N TYR A 158 16.64 -18.06 5.23
CA TYR A 158 16.49 -16.61 5.21
C TYR A 158 16.65 -16.03 6.61
N ARG A 159 16.03 -16.64 7.63
CA ARG A 159 16.27 -16.29 9.04
C ARG A 159 17.75 -16.38 9.40
N TRP A 160 18.41 -17.48 9.03
CA TRP A 160 19.85 -17.63 9.26
C TRP A 160 20.67 -16.51 8.63
N LYS A 161 20.42 -16.19 7.35
CA LYS A 161 21.13 -15.11 6.66
C LYS A 161 20.96 -13.75 7.34
N THR A 162 19.76 -13.46 7.82
CA THR A 162 19.50 -12.23 8.57
C THR A 162 20.29 -12.22 9.89
N ILE A 163 20.20 -13.28 10.69
CA ILE A 163 20.89 -13.38 11.98
C ILE A 163 22.40 -13.27 11.79
N PHE A 164 22.95 -14.01 10.84
CA PHE A 164 24.38 -13.98 10.57
C PHE A 164 24.84 -12.58 10.11
N ARG A 165 24.05 -11.90 9.25
CA ARG A 165 24.35 -10.51 8.87
C ARG A 165 24.39 -9.59 10.09
N LYS A 166 23.37 -9.64 10.95
CA LYS A 166 23.30 -8.81 12.15
C LYS A 166 24.39 -9.13 13.16
N PHE A 167 24.74 -10.41 13.31
CA PHE A 167 25.86 -10.84 14.14
C PHE A 167 27.18 -10.26 13.65
N VAL A 168 27.44 -10.30 12.35
CA VAL A 168 28.65 -9.71 11.75
C VAL A 168 28.67 -8.19 11.97
N GLU A 169 27.54 -7.49 11.87
CA GLU A 169 27.44 -6.05 12.15
C GLU A 169 27.90 -5.70 13.59
N VAL A 170 27.60 -6.56 14.56
CA VAL A 170 27.96 -6.36 15.98
C VAL A 170 29.40 -6.80 16.30
N VAL A 171 29.83 -7.94 15.77
CA VAL A 171 31.14 -8.53 16.10
C VAL A 171 32.29 -7.89 15.34
N ASN A 172 32.05 -7.42 14.12
CA ASN A 172 33.12 -6.87 13.29
C ASN A 172 33.84 -5.67 13.93
N PRO A 173 33.16 -4.65 14.49
CA PRO A 173 33.83 -3.56 15.20
C PRO A 173 34.78 -4.03 16.31
N ILE A 174 34.39 -5.06 17.05
CA ILE A 174 35.19 -5.63 18.17
C ILE A 174 36.48 -6.26 17.64
N LEU A 175 36.36 -7.06 16.58
CA LEU A 175 37.51 -7.71 15.93
C LEU A 175 38.44 -6.69 15.24
N LEU A 176 37.85 -5.64 14.67
CA LEU A 176 38.61 -4.58 14.02
C LEU A 176 39.41 -3.76 15.04
N GLU A 177 38.79 -3.36 16.15
CA GLU A 177 39.46 -2.62 17.21
C GLU A 177 40.73 -3.35 17.66
N ARG A 178 40.64 -4.67 17.88
CA ARG A 178 41.79 -5.51 18.24
C ARG A 178 42.87 -5.58 17.18
N HIS A 179 42.50 -5.63 15.90
CA HIS A 179 43.46 -5.58 14.81
C HIS A 179 44.15 -4.22 14.72
N LEU A 180 43.43 -3.12 14.95
CA LEU A 180 44.02 -1.78 14.98
C LEU A 180 44.98 -1.60 16.16
N GLU A 181 44.63 -2.11 17.34
CA GLU A 181 45.53 -2.15 18.50
C GLU A 181 46.85 -2.90 18.17
N LEU A 182 46.77 -4.02 17.45
CA LEU A 182 47.96 -4.75 16.99
C LEU A 182 48.83 -3.90 16.06
N LEU A 183 48.20 -3.24 15.10
CA LEU A 183 48.89 -2.39 14.12
C LEU A 183 49.58 -1.20 14.77
N GLU A 184 48.92 -0.55 15.74
CA GLU A 184 49.50 0.53 16.55
C GLU A 184 50.72 0.02 17.32
N TYR A 185 50.62 -1.14 17.97
CA TYR A 185 51.75 -1.75 18.67
C TYR A 185 52.94 -2.06 17.74
N ILE A 186 52.68 -2.55 16.52
CA ILE A 186 53.73 -2.82 15.53
C ILE A 186 54.43 -1.52 15.11
N LEU A 187 53.70 -0.41 14.98
CA LEU A 187 54.31 0.88 14.65
C LEU A 187 55.22 1.41 15.78
N GLU A 188 54.82 1.19 17.03
CA GLU A 188 55.58 1.63 18.21
C GLU A 188 56.84 0.77 18.46
N THR A 189 56.72 -0.55 18.27
CA THR A 189 57.78 -1.50 18.67
C THR A 189 58.64 -2.03 17.52
N GLY A 190 58.15 -1.95 16.27
CA GLY A 190 58.80 -2.52 15.10
C GLY A 190 58.64 -4.04 14.96
N GLU A 191 57.87 -4.70 15.85
CA GLU A 191 57.67 -6.15 15.90
C GLU A 191 56.73 -6.68 14.77
N ILE A 192 57.09 -6.46 13.50
CA ILE A 192 56.23 -6.81 12.33
C ILE A 192 55.91 -8.31 12.22
N GLN A 193 56.74 -9.17 12.83
CA GLN A 193 56.55 -10.62 12.89
C GLN A 193 55.23 -11.01 13.55
N LEU A 194 54.62 -10.12 14.35
CA LEU A 194 53.30 -10.31 14.91
C LEU A 194 52.17 -10.40 13.87
N LEU A 195 52.41 -10.10 12.60
CA LEU A 195 51.44 -10.35 11.51
C LEU A 195 51.45 -11.79 11.01
N ASP A 196 52.33 -12.66 11.52
CA ASP A 196 52.49 -14.07 11.12
C ASP A 196 52.77 -14.28 9.61
N ASP A 197 53.27 -13.24 8.92
CA ASP A 197 53.75 -13.38 7.54
C ASP A 197 55.24 -13.72 7.56
N PRO A 198 55.66 -14.92 7.12
CA PRO A 198 57.07 -15.33 7.12
C PRO A 198 57.95 -14.45 6.23
N LYS A 199 57.36 -13.64 5.33
CA LYS A 199 58.09 -12.69 4.48
C LYS A 199 58.39 -11.37 5.20
N LEU A 200 57.75 -11.11 6.34
CA LEU A 200 57.87 -9.86 7.09
C LEU A 200 58.77 -10.06 8.31
N THR A 201 60.07 -9.83 8.13
CA THR A 201 61.06 -9.92 9.20
C THR A 201 61.43 -8.55 9.79
N VAL A 202 61.34 -7.49 8.99
CA VAL A 202 61.71 -6.11 9.37
C VAL A 202 60.63 -5.11 8.91
N LEU A 203 60.30 -4.13 9.76
CA LEU A 203 59.37 -3.06 9.42
C LEU A 203 60.00 -2.07 8.42
N THR A 204 59.70 -2.22 7.14
CA THR A 204 60.18 -1.31 6.09
C THR A 204 59.37 -0.01 6.04
N PRO A 205 59.90 1.10 5.48
CA PRO A 205 59.16 2.35 5.31
C PRO A 205 57.84 2.18 4.53
N LYS A 206 57.81 1.26 3.57
CA LYS A 206 56.60 0.90 2.81
C LYS A 206 55.52 0.31 3.74
N TYR A 207 55.88 -0.65 4.59
CA TYR A 207 54.93 -1.26 5.51
C TYR A 207 54.51 -0.29 6.62
N LYS A 208 55.42 0.56 7.09
CA LYS A 208 55.10 1.64 8.03
C LYS A 208 54.02 2.57 7.47
N TRP A 209 54.19 3.04 6.23
CA TRP A 209 53.19 3.87 5.56
C TRP A 209 51.84 3.15 5.37
N ILE A 210 51.86 1.87 4.99
CA ILE A 210 50.63 1.06 4.85
C ILE A 210 49.88 0.98 6.18
N ILE A 211 50.58 0.70 7.28
CA ILE A 211 49.97 0.58 8.60
C ILE A 211 49.42 1.93 9.08
N GLU A 212 50.19 3.01 8.97
CA GLU A 212 49.76 4.37 9.32
C GLU A 212 48.50 4.80 8.52
N SER A 213 48.47 4.50 7.23
CA SER A 213 47.33 4.78 6.36
C SER A 213 46.10 3.96 6.76
N THR A 214 46.30 2.69 7.15
CA THR A 214 45.23 1.80 7.63
C THR A 214 44.61 2.29 8.94
N ILE A 215 45.44 2.71 9.90
CA ILE A 215 44.97 3.28 11.18
C ILE A 215 44.25 4.60 10.96
N LYS A 216 44.79 5.52 10.13
CA LYS A 216 44.13 6.80 9.83
C LYS A 216 42.77 6.62 9.17
N THR A 217 42.65 5.59 8.35
CA THR A 217 41.43 5.36 7.59
C THR A 217 40.32 4.70 8.40
N LYS A 218 40.60 4.03 9.54
CA LYS A 218 39.72 3.31 10.53
C LYS A 218 38.51 2.55 9.95
N TRP A 219 37.69 3.26 9.21
CA TRP A 219 36.43 2.95 8.56
C TRP A 219 36.47 1.93 7.40
N TYR A 220 37.60 1.77 6.70
CA TYR A 220 37.65 0.99 5.44
C TYR A 220 37.68 -0.51 5.72
N LEU A 221 38.19 -0.88 6.89
CA LEU A 221 38.17 -2.23 7.44
C LEU A 221 36.82 -2.60 8.09
N LEU A 222 35.76 -1.80 8.01
CA LEU A 222 34.39 -2.25 8.34
C LEU A 222 33.62 -2.69 7.08
N ARG A 223 34.11 -2.33 5.89
CA ARG A 223 33.29 -2.26 4.66
C ARG A 223 33.42 -3.44 3.69
N SER A 224 34.55 -4.15 3.64
CA SER A 224 34.79 -5.26 2.68
C SER A 224 34.07 -6.60 2.99
N TYR A 225 33.06 -6.61 3.85
CA TYR A 225 32.72 -7.79 4.66
C TYR A 225 31.56 -8.65 4.19
N PHE A 226 30.86 -8.26 3.12
CA PHE A 226 29.62 -8.92 2.78
C PHE A 226 29.62 -9.46 1.35
N PHE A 227 30.07 -10.71 1.24
CA PHE A 227 29.96 -11.68 0.14
C PHE A 227 30.95 -11.48 -1.03
N LYS A 228 31.80 -12.49 -1.34
CA LYS A 228 31.58 -13.47 -2.46
C LYS A 228 32.79 -14.40 -2.72
N ALA A 229 32.56 -15.37 -3.62
CA ALA A 229 33.19 -16.69 -3.76
C ALA A 229 34.58 -16.70 -4.43
N ARG A 230 35.30 -17.79 -4.16
CA ARG A 230 36.64 -18.14 -4.65
C ARG A 230 36.86 -18.01 -6.17
N SER A 231 35.83 -18.12 -7.02
CA SER A 231 35.98 -17.94 -8.49
C SER A 231 36.01 -16.47 -8.94
N GLU A 232 35.69 -15.52 -8.06
CA GLU A 232 35.86 -14.08 -8.33
C GLU A 232 37.26 -13.58 -7.96
N ILE A 233 38.05 -14.36 -7.21
CA ILE A 233 39.47 -14.07 -6.91
C ILE A 233 40.34 -14.16 -8.16
N GLU A 234 40.05 -15.09 -9.07
CA GLU A 234 40.80 -15.22 -10.31
C GLU A 234 40.55 -14.06 -11.28
N ASN A 235 39.38 -13.39 -11.17
CA ASN A 235 39.09 -12.16 -11.92
C ASN A 235 39.59 -10.88 -11.23
N GLN A 236 40.17 -10.95 -10.00
CA GLN A 236 40.57 -9.78 -9.20
C GLN A 236 41.74 -8.97 -9.77
N PHE A 237 42.48 -9.48 -10.75
CA PHE A 237 43.57 -8.73 -11.37
C PHE A 237 43.12 -7.76 -12.49
N THR A 238 41.82 -7.65 -12.80
CA THR A 238 41.35 -6.89 -13.97
C THR A 238 40.57 -5.59 -13.70
N LYS A 239 40.21 -5.21 -12.45
CA LYS A 239 39.44 -3.96 -12.18
C LYS A 239 39.94 -3.15 -10.96
N LYS A 240 39.95 -1.81 -11.11
CA LYS A 240 40.41 -0.82 -10.11
C LYS A 240 39.55 -0.80 -8.83
N GLU A 241 40.20 -0.84 -7.69
CA GLU A 241 39.70 -0.98 -6.30
C GLU A 241 38.57 0.00 -5.89
N GLY A 242 38.55 1.23 -6.45
CA GLY A 242 37.60 2.29 -6.10
C GLY A 242 36.13 2.01 -6.46
N THR A 243 35.87 1.24 -7.52
CA THR A 243 34.49 0.96 -7.98
C THR A 243 33.77 -0.02 -7.05
N ARG A 244 34.52 -0.93 -6.40
CA ARG A 244 33.96 -1.94 -5.47
C ARG A 244 33.44 -1.31 -4.17
N LYS A 245 34.20 -0.35 -3.60
CA LYS A 245 33.84 0.40 -2.38
C LYS A 245 32.48 1.09 -2.50
N TYR A 246 32.18 1.63 -3.68
CA TYR A 246 30.92 2.31 -3.97
C TYR A 246 29.73 1.34 -4.00
N TRP A 247 29.87 0.17 -4.62
CA TRP A 247 28.78 -0.80 -4.74
C TRP A 247 28.36 -1.44 -3.40
N GLU A 248 29.31 -1.74 -2.52
CA GLU A 248 29.03 -2.29 -1.19
C GLU A 248 28.31 -1.28 -0.28
N GLU A 249 28.72 0.00 -0.32
CA GLU A 249 28.04 1.10 0.37
C GLU A 249 26.59 1.28 -0.11
N VAL A 250 26.40 1.32 -1.43
CA VAL A 250 25.08 1.46 -2.05
C VAL A 250 24.17 0.29 -1.67
N LYS A 251 24.69 -0.94 -1.63
CA LYS A 251 23.94 -2.14 -1.23
C LYS A 251 23.47 -2.05 0.22
N TYR A 252 24.34 -1.63 1.13
CA TYR A 252 24.01 -1.46 2.54
C TYR A 252 22.92 -0.41 2.78
N LYS A 253 23.05 0.75 2.13
CA LYS A 253 22.04 1.81 2.23
C LYS A 253 20.67 1.33 1.74
N LYS A 254 20.61 0.50 0.69
CA LYS A 254 19.37 -0.14 0.23
C LYS A 254 18.79 -1.11 1.28
N ILE A 255 19.62 -1.99 1.86
CA ILE A 255 19.19 -2.93 2.90
C ILE A 255 18.56 -2.19 4.08
N ARG A 256 19.18 -1.10 4.57
CA ARG A 256 18.61 -0.30 5.66
C ARG A 256 17.23 0.25 5.34
N ILE A 257 16.98 0.72 4.11
CA ILE A 257 15.65 1.18 3.70
C ILE A 257 14.64 0.00 3.73
N PHE A 258 15.04 -1.16 3.23
CA PHE A 258 14.18 -2.34 3.24
C PHE A 258 13.86 -2.85 4.65
N GLU A 259 14.85 -2.89 5.54
CA GLU A 259 14.66 -3.27 6.95
C GLU A 259 13.73 -2.29 7.67
N LYS A 260 13.91 -0.97 7.47
CA LYS A 260 13.00 0.07 7.99
C LYS A 260 11.56 -0.11 7.50
N CYS A 261 11.39 -0.61 6.27
CA CYS A 261 10.07 -0.88 5.70
C CYS A 261 9.54 -2.29 6.03
N GLY A 262 10.25 -3.10 6.81
CA GLY A 262 9.83 -4.44 7.22
C GLY A 262 9.82 -5.48 6.10
N PHE A 263 10.66 -5.33 5.08
CA PHE A 263 10.72 -6.30 3.98
C PHE A 263 11.29 -7.63 4.46
N HIS A 264 10.67 -8.74 4.05
CA HIS A 264 11.24 -10.06 4.28
C HIS A 264 12.55 -10.23 3.48
N GLU A 265 13.55 -10.86 4.10
CA GLU A 265 14.86 -11.19 3.50
C GLU A 265 14.77 -11.79 2.08
N ARG A 266 13.79 -12.64 1.76
CA ARG A 266 13.58 -13.16 0.39
C ARG A 266 13.37 -12.05 -0.64
N HIS A 267 12.59 -11.02 -0.30
CA HIS A 267 12.35 -9.87 -1.16
C HIS A 267 13.59 -8.98 -1.25
N ILE A 268 14.30 -8.78 -0.14
CA ILE A 268 15.56 -8.02 -0.11
C ILE A 268 16.54 -8.65 -1.10
N GLN A 269 16.80 -9.95 -0.97
CA GLN A 269 17.71 -10.67 -1.87
C GLN A 269 17.27 -10.50 -3.33
N LYS A 270 15.98 -10.70 -3.63
CA LYS A 270 15.44 -10.51 -4.99
C LYS A 270 15.74 -9.12 -5.55
N PHE A 271 15.53 -8.05 -4.78
CA PHE A 271 15.77 -6.68 -5.25
C PHE A 271 17.24 -6.28 -5.27
N LEU A 272 18.07 -6.87 -4.41
CA LEU A 272 19.52 -6.63 -4.41
C LEU A 272 20.23 -7.26 -5.61
N TYR A 273 19.76 -8.40 -6.11
CA TYR A 273 20.33 -9.05 -7.31
C TYR A 273 19.87 -8.40 -8.63
N ILE A 274 18.92 -7.47 -8.59
CA ILE A 274 18.50 -6.73 -9.79
C ILE A 274 19.39 -5.50 -9.92
N ASP A 275 20.38 -5.56 -10.82
CA ASP A 275 21.34 -4.47 -11.09
C ASP A 275 20.67 -3.13 -11.45
N LYS A 276 19.41 -3.15 -11.90
CA LYS A 276 18.65 -1.97 -12.32
C LYS A 276 18.12 -1.10 -11.17
N LEU A 277 18.10 -1.57 -9.92
CA LEU A 277 17.60 -0.75 -8.81
C LEU A 277 18.68 0.24 -8.37
N ASN A 278 18.59 1.51 -8.76
CA ASN A 278 19.48 2.55 -8.22
C ASN A 278 19.10 2.90 -6.77
N PHE A 279 20.09 3.13 -5.89
CA PHE A 279 19.83 3.60 -4.52
C PHE A 279 19.11 4.95 -4.50
N LYS A 280 19.48 5.90 -5.36
CA LYS A 280 18.81 7.21 -5.45
C LYS A 280 17.32 7.06 -5.76
N THR A 281 16.98 6.13 -6.64
CA THR A 281 15.58 5.80 -6.97
C THR A 281 14.83 5.20 -5.79
N LEU A 282 15.48 4.28 -5.05
CA LEU A 282 14.88 3.68 -3.85
C LEU A 282 14.67 4.71 -2.74
N GLU A 283 15.64 5.59 -2.53
CA GLU A 283 15.55 6.69 -1.57
C GLU A 283 14.45 7.69 -1.94
N GLU A 284 14.35 8.06 -3.22
CA GLU A 284 13.32 8.97 -3.72
C GLU A 284 11.90 8.41 -3.50
N ILE A 285 11.64 7.14 -3.84
CA ILE A 285 10.32 6.53 -3.58
C ILE A 285 10.06 6.34 -2.08
N HIS A 286 11.10 6.10 -1.28
CA HIS A 286 10.99 5.96 0.17
C HIS A 286 10.57 7.28 0.83
N GLN A 287 11.26 8.38 0.49
CA GLN A 287 10.91 9.72 0.97
C GLN A 287 9.50 10.12 0.51
N PHE A 288 9.13 9.78 -0.72
CA PHE A 288 7.79 10.05 -1.24
C PHE A 288 6.69 9.23 -0.53
N ALA A 289 6.97 7.98 -0.16
CA ALA A 289 6.04 7.19 0.65
C ALA A 289 5.90 7.77 2.06
N GLN A 290 7.02 8.18 2.67
CA GLN A 290 7.03 8.81 4.00
C GLN A 290 6.27 10.14 4.04
N SER A 291 6.35 10.97 2.99
CA SER A 291 5.57 12.22 2.93
C SER A 291 4.06 11.99 2.90
N LEU A 292 3.62 10.77 2.58
CA LEU A 292 2.23 10.33 2.63
C LEU A 292 1.93 9.43 3.85
N ASN A 293 2.83 9.34 4.83
CA ASN A 293 2.74 8.44 6.00
C ASN A 293 2.54 6.96 5.63
N LEU A 294 3.15 6.52 4.52
CA LEU A 294 3.10 5.13 4.06
C LEU A 294 4.48 4.48 4.13
N THR A 295 4.50 3.17 4.40
CA THR A 295 5.70 2.33 4.26
C THR A 295 5.76 1.71 2.86
N LEU A 296 6.97 1.56 2.31
CA LEU A 296 7.14 0.90 1.01
C LEU A 296 6.70 -0.56 1.08
N VAL A 297 6.17 -1.08 -0.03
CA VAL A 297 5.92 -2.51 -0.22
C VAL A 297 6.66 -3.07 -1.45
N PRO A 298 6.86 -4.40 -1.56
CA PRO A 298 7.58 -5.00 -2.69
C PRO A 298 7.06 -4.60 -4.07
N ARG A 299 5.76 -4.32 -4.19
CA ARG A 299 5.15 -3.85 -5.45
C ARG A 299 5.65 -2.46 -5.85
N ASP A 300 5.80 -1.53 -4.91
CA ASP A 300 6.28 -0.16 -5.18
C ASP A 300 7.67 -0.19 -5.79
N VAL A 301 8.57 -0.99 -5.18
CA VAL A 301 9.95 -1.19 -5.64
C VAL A 301 9.98 -1.87 -7.01
N SER A 302 9.11 -2.86 -7.23
CA SER A 302 8.99 -3.53 -8.53
C SER A 302 8.49 -2.59 -9.63
N LEU A 303 7.61 -1.64 -9.30
CA LEU A 303 7.13 -0.62 -10.23
C LEU A 303 8.21 0.44 -10.49
N ALA A 304 9.02 0.79 -9.48
CA ALA A 304 10.11 1.74 -9.61
C ALA A 304 11.17 1.25 -10.61
N LEU A 305 11.40 -0.07 -10.70
CA LEU A 305 12.24 -0.69 -11.73
C LEU A 305 11.73 -0.43 -13.17
N ARG A 306 10.44 -0.16 -13.35
CA ARG A 306 9.81 0.18 -14.63
C ARG A 306 9.66 1.69 -14.84
N GLY A 307 9.95 2.50 -13.82
CA GLY A 307 9.82 3.96 -13.83
C GLY A 307 9.38 4.50 -12.46
N VAL A 308 10.07 5.55 -12.00
CA VAL A 308 9.81 6.19 -10.69
C VAL A 308 8.40 6.78 -10.63
N SER A 309 7.92 7.38 -11.72
CA SER A 309 6.55 7.91 -11.82
C SER A 309 5.50 6.84 -11.54
N LYS A 310 5.64 5.64 -12.11
CA LYS A 310 4.72 4.52 -11.89
C LYS A 310 4.68 4.06 -10.43
N ALA A 311 5.83 4.09 -9.75
CA ALA A 311 5.88 3.81 -8.32
C ALA A 311 5.19 4.90 -7.50
N LYS A 312 5.46 6.17 -7.79
CA LYS A 312 4.78 7.31 -7.12
C LYS A 312 3.27 7.28 -7.34
N ASP A 313 2.81 6.95 -8.55
CA ASP A 313 1.38 6.81 -8.85
C ASP A 313 0.74 5.70 -8.03
N HIS A 314 1.38 4.53 -7.93
CA HIS A 314 0.88 3.43 -7.10
C HIS A 314 0.90 3.78 -5.60
N ILE A 315 1.93 4.49 -5.13
CA ILE A 315 2.01 4.98 -3.74
C ILE A 315 0.88 6.00 -3.48
N LYS A 316 0.60 6.90 -4.43
CA LYS A 316 -0.53 7.84 -4.37
C LYS A 316 -1.87 7.10 -4.35
N GLU A 317 -2.06 6.09 -5.20
CA GLU A 317 -3.28 5.28 -5.19
C GLU A 317 -3.50 4.56 -3.85
N ARG A 318 -2.42 4.02 -3.26
CA ARG A 318 -2.45 3.46 -1.90
C ARG A 318 -2.78 4.51 -0.84
N GLY A 319 -2.29 5.73 -1.01
CA GLY A 319 -2.63 6.90 -0.20
C GLY A 319 -4.04 7.46 -0.44
N GLY A 320 -4.82 6.83 -1.34
CA GLY A 320 -6.19 7.22 -1.62
C GLY A 320 -6.36 8.27 -2.72
N TYR A 321 -5.28 8.69 -3.40
CA TYR A 321 -5.36 9.64 -4.50
C TYR A 321 -5.63 8.93 -5.84
N LEU A 322 -6.63 9.40 -6.59
CA LEU A 322 -6.88 8.91 -7.96
C LEU A 322 -5.85 9.51 -8.93
N MET A 323 -5.29 8.68 -9.79
CA MET A 323 -4.25 9.08 -10.77
C MET A 323 -4.62 8.64 -12.19
N GLY A 324 -4.04 9.32 -13.18
CA GLY A 324 -4.22 9.04 -14.60
C GLY A 324 -5.70 8.99 -15.01
N ALA A 325 -6.09 7.93 -15.73
CA ALA A 325 -7.44 7.76 -16.26
C ALA A 325 -8.56 7.79 -15.20
N ARG A 326 -8.27 7.45 -13.93
CA ARG A 326 -9.27 7.54 -12.85
C ARG A 326 -9.53 8.99 -12.43
N ARG A 327 -8.48 9.81 -12.43
CA ARG A 327 -8.62 11.25 -12.13
C ARG A 327 -9.35 11.96 -13.26
N GLU A 328 -8.96 11.70 -14.51
CA GLU A 328 -9.66 12.23 -15.68
C GLU A 328 -11.15 11.87 -15.66
N PHE A 329 -11.47 10.63 -15.28
CA PHE A 329 -12.85 10.19 -15.15
C PHE A 329 -13.59 10.88 -13.99
N GLN A 330 -12.94 11.09 -12.85
CA GLN A 330 -13.51 11.88 -11.75
C GLN A 330 -13.82 13.31 -12.22
N ASP A 331 -12.89 13.97 -12.90
CA ASP A 331 -13.04 15.35 -13.37
C ASP A 331 -14.20 15.45 -14.39
N GLN A 332 -14.35 14.45 -15.28
CA GLN A 332 -15.51 14.35 -16.17
C GLN A 332 -16.84 14.23 -15.41
N LEU A 333 -16.90 13.39 -14.36
CA LEU A 333 -18.10 13.26 -13.54
C LEU A 333 -18.43 14.58 -12.81
N VAL A 334 -17.42 15.27 -12.27
CA VAL A 334 -17.61 16.59 -11.65
C VAL A 334 -18.14 17.60 -12.68
N GLY A 335 -17.60 17.60 -13.90
CA GLY A 335 -18.11 18.43 -15.01
C GLY A 335 -19.56 18.13 -15.40
N LEU A 336 -20.06 16.92 -15.11
CA LEU A 336 -21.46 16.52 -15.32
C LEU A 336 -22.38 16.84 -14.12
N GLY A 337 -21.86 17.49 -13.08
CA GLY A 337 -22.62 17.89 -11.89
C GLY A 337 -22.64 16.86 -10.76
N PHE A 338 -21.77 15.83 -10.81
CA PHE A 338 -21.63 14.91 -9.67
C PHE A 338 -20.99 15.62 -8.48
N SER A 339 -21.41 15.26 -7.26
CA SER A 339 -20.68 15.70 -6.07
C SER A 339 -19.25 15.17 -6.10
N LYS A 340 -18.29 15.95 -5.57
CA LYS A 340 -16.87 15.54 -5.53
C LYS A 340 -16.68 14.18 -4.85
N GLU A 341 -17.48 13.91 -3.82
CA GLU A 341 -17.46 12.65 -3.08
C GLU A 341 -17.96 11.47 -3.92
N ASN A 342 -19.11 11.61 -4.60
CA ASN A 342 -19.67 10.54 -5.44
C ASN A 342 -18.81 10.32 -6.68
N ALA A 343 -18.31 11.38 -7.31
CA ALA A 343 -17.37 11.29 -8.43
C ALA A 343 -16.11 10.50 -8.04
N TYR A 344 -15.56 10.78 -6.86
CA TYR A 344 -14.41 10.03 -6.32
C TYR A 344 -14.77 8.55 -6.08
N LYS A 345 -15.89 8.26 -5.41
CA LYS A 345 -16.33 6.88 -5.13
C LYS A 345 -16.50 6.07 -6.43
N ILE A 346 -17.17 6.65 -7.43
CA ILE A 346 -17.37 6.02 -8.73
C ILE A 346 -16.04 5.81 -9.43
N ALA A 347 -15.19 6.84 -9.53
CA ALA A 347 -13.92 6.74 -10.25
C ALA A 347 -12.91 5.78 -9.59
N ARG A 348 -13.00 5.60 -8.27
CA ARG A 348 -12.20 4.61 -7.54
C ARG A 348 -12.64 3.17 -7.81
N GLN A 349 -13.94 2.93 -7.87
CA GLN A 349 -14.52 1.58 -7.93
C GLN A 349 -14.78 1.10 -9.37
N ALA A 350 -15.05 2.00 -10.30
CA ALA A 350 -15.35 1.66 -11.68
C ALA A 350 -14.13 1.06 -12.39
N LYS A 351 -14.38 0.02 -13.18
CA LYS A 351 -13.38 -0.50 -14.14
C LYS A 351 -13.33 0.45 -15.35
N LYS A 352 -12.13 0.70 -15.88
CA LYS A 352 -11.90 1.62 -17.01
C LYS A 352 -12.85 1.39 -18.20
N ALA A 353 -13.17 0.14 -18.51
CA ALA A 353 -14.06 -0.23 -19.61
C ALA A 353 -15.50 0.31 -19.46
N ASN A 354 -15.93 0.62 -18.23
CA ASN A 354 -17.32 0.99 -17.93
C ASN A 354 -17.51 2.52 -17.78
N ASN A 355 -16.43 3.30 -17.85
CA ASN A 355 -16.48 4.75 -17.64
C ASN A 355 -17.47 5.42 -18.61
N HIS A 356 -17.40 5.04 -19.89
CA HIS A 356 -18.27 5.57 -20.93
C HIS A 356 -19.73 5.22 -20.67
N GLN A 357 -20.02 3.96 -20.33
CA GLN A 357 -21.37 3.48 -20.04
C GLN A 357 -22.02 4.27 -18.89
N ILE A 358 -21.28 4.61 -17.83
CA ILE A 358 -21.80 5.40 -16.70
C ILE A 358 -22.15 6.82 -17.17
N ILE A 359 -21.24 7.47 -17.90
CA ILE A 359 -21.44 8.84 -18.41
C ILE A 359 -22.63 8.90 -19.36
N GLU A 360 -22.69 7.98 -20.33
CA GLU A 360 -23.78 7.93 -21.30
C GLU A 360 -25.12 7.64 -20.63
N SER A 361 -25.16 6.68 -19.71
CA SER A 361 -26.41 6.35 -19.00
C SER A 361 -26.91 7.54 -18.17
N TYR A 362 -26.00 8.30 -17.53
CA TYR A 362 -26.37 9.51 -16.80
C TYR A 362 -26.92 10.59 -17.72
N ARG A 363 -26.23 10.89 -18.83
CA ARG A 363 -26.68 11.87 -19.83
C ARG A 363 -28.03 11.47 -20.43
N GLN A 364 -28.17 10.21 -20.81
CA GLN A 364 -29.42 9.68 -21.35
C GLN A 364 -30.54 9.79 -20.33
N ALA A 365 -30.29 9.50 -19.04
CA ALA A 365 -31.32 9.62 -18.02
C ALA A 365 -31.81 11.07 -17.83
N LEU A 366 -30.90 12.05 -17.92
CA LEU A 366 -31.26 13.47 -17.90
C LEU A 366 -31.99 13.91 -19.17
N GLN A 367 -31.59 13.39 -20.34
CA GLN A 367 -32.26 13.65 -21.61
C GLN A 367 -33.69 13.10 -21.60
N VAL A 368 -33.88 11.86 -21.15
CA VAL A 368 -35.22 11.26 -20.98
C VAL A 368 -36.06 12.11 -20.04
N ALA A 369 -35.51 12.55 -18.90
CA ALA A 369 -36.24 13.44 -17.99
C ALA A 369 -36.66 14.78 -18.63
N ARG A 370 -35.86 15.33 -19.56
CA ARG A 370 -36.22 16.51 -20.37
C ARG A 370 -37.37 16.20 -21.32
N ASP A 371 -37.22 15.16 -22.12
CA ASP A 371 -38.17 14.76 -23.17
C ASP A 371 -39.53 14.29 -22.60
N GLU A 372 -39.57 14.00 -21.31
CA GLU A 372 -40.70 13.44 -20.58
C GLU A 372 -41.16 14.31 -19.41
N ILE A 373 -40.69 15.56 -19.34
CA ILE A 373 -40.94 16.45 -18.21
C ILE A 373 -42.41 16.76 -17.96
N TYR A 374 -43.20 16.89 -19.02
CA TYR A 374 -44.63 17.16 -18.94
C TYR A 374 -45.41 15.98 -18.37
N TRP A 375 -44.82 14.77 -18.43
CA TRP A 375 -45.44 13.61 -17.85
C TRP A 375 -45.24 13.56 -16.33
N TYR A 376 -43.98 13.54 -15.92
CA TYR A 376 -43.61 13.33 -14.53
C TYR A 376 -43.63 14.63 -13.72
N ARG A 377 -43.60 15.78 -14.40
CA ARG A 377 -43.43 17.13 -13.82
C ARG A 377 -42.16 17.27 -13.01
N VAL A 378 -41.11 16.56 -13.44
CA VAL A 378 -39.83 16.54 -12.77
C VAL A 378 -38.82 17.30 -13.62
N PRO A 379 -38.28 18.43 -13.14
CA PRO A 379 -37.24 19.12 -13.86
C PRO A 379 -35.96 18.26 -13.89
N PRO A 380 -35.29 18.12 -15.05
CA PRO A 380 -33.99 17.45 -15.16
C PRO A 380 -32.91 18.20 -14.36
N ARG A 381 -33.11 19.50 -14.10
CA ARG A 381 -32.25 20.34 -13.25
C ARG A 381 -32.53 20.19 -11.75
N SER A 382 -33.49 19.35 -11.36
CA SER A 382 -33.76 19.07 -9.94
C SER A 382 -32.55 18.41 -9.28
N ALA A 383 -31.98 19.06 -8.27
CA ALA A 383 -30.83 18.54 -7.52
C ALA A 383 -31.14 17.19 -6.85
N SER A 384 -32.37 17.01 -6.34
CA SER A 384 -32.80 15.76 -5.71
C SER A 384 -32.85 14.60 -6.71
N PHE A 385 -33.40 14.84 -7.90
CA PHE A 385 -33.48 13.83 -8.96
C PHE A 385 -32.11 13.46 -9.51
N GLN A 386 -31.24 14.45 -9.75
CA GLN A 386 -29.87 14.21 -10.17
C GLN A 386 -29.12 13.37 -9.13
N LEU A 387 -29.25 13.70 -7.84
CA LEU A 387 -28.64 12.93 -6.76
C LEU A 387 -29.14 11.48 -6.73
N ASP A 388 -30.44 11.25 -6.97
CA ASP A 388 -31.01 9.91 -7.04
C ASP A 388 -30.43 9.09 -8.22
N ILE A 389 -30.22 9.70 -9.40
CA ILE A 389 -29.53 9.05 -10.52
C ILE A 389 -28.07 8.78 -10.15
N GLN A 390 -27.36 9.76 -9.57
CA GLN A 390 -25.97 9.58 -9.12
C GLN A 390 -25.84 8.39 -8.16
N ASN A 391 -26.78 8.25 -7.23
CA ASN A 391 -26.84 7.14 -6.28
C ASN A 391 -27.06 5.79 -6.99
N GLN A 392 -27.80 5.74 -8.10
CA GLN A 392 -27.89 4.51 -8.91
C GLN A 392 -26.57 4.21 -9.63
N CYS A 393 -25.87 5.24 -10.14
CA CYS A 393 -24.56 5.07 -10.77
C CYS A 393 -23.54 4.47 -9.79
N VAL A 394 -23.51 4.96 -8.53
CA VAL A 394 -22.65 4.41 -7.48
C VAL A 394 -23.00 2.95 -7.18
N LYS A 395 -24.29 2.60 -7.11
CA LYS A 395 -24.74 1.25 -6.75
C LYS A 395 -24.50 0.21 -7.85
N HIS A 396 -24.61 0.60 -9.12
CA HIS A 396 -24.66 -0.33 -10.26
C HIS A 396 -23.58 -0.06 -11.31
N LEU A 397 -22.37 0.32 -10.90
CA LEU A 397 -21.26 0.80 -11.75
C LEU A 397 -21.15 0.14 -13.16
N SER A 398 -21.18 -1.18 -13.26
CA SER A 398 -21.05 -1.91 -14.55
C SER A 398 -22.37 -2.19 -15.27
N THR A 399 -23.50 -1.98 -14.61
CA THR A 399 -24.83 -2.32 -15.10
C THR A 399 -25.79 -1.13 -15.00
N VAL A 400 -25.26 0.10 -14.91
CA VAL A 400 -26.05 1.32 -14.71
C VAL A 400 -27.13 1.43 -15.78
N ARG A 401 -26.78 1.20 -17.05
CA ARG A 401 -27.73 1.20 -18.18
C ARG A 401 -28.87 0.21 -17.96
N ILE A 402 -28.55 -1.05 -17.66
CA ILE A 402 -29.52 -2.12 -17.46
C ILE A 402 -30.45 -1.78 -16.29
N HIS A 403 -29.91 -1.23 -15.21
CA HIS A 403 -30.70 -0.91 -14.04
C HIS A 403 -31.59 0.32 -14.24
N LEU A 404 -31.07 1.39 -14.85
CA LEU A 404 -31.84 2.60 -15.10
C LEU A 404 -32.94 2.38 -16.14
N PHE A 405 -32.60 1.78 -17.28
CA PHE A 405 -33.50 1.65 -18.43
C PHE A 405 -34.18 0.28 -18.44
N ASP A 406 -33.46 -0.82 -18.67
CA ASP A 406 -34.05 -2.15 -18.89
C ASP A 406 -34.86 -2.68 -17.69
N ARG A 407 -34.46 -2.33 -16.45
CA ARG A 407 -35.19 -2.70 -15.22
C ARG A 407 -36.15 -1.60 -14.72
N GLY A 408 -36.31 -0.51 -15.48
CA GLY A 408 -37.26 0.56 -15.21
C GLY A 408 -37.01 1.36 -13.92
N ARG A 409 -35.77 1.43 -13.41
CA ARG A 409 -35.49 2.24 -12.20
C ARG A 409 -35.62 3.73 -12.46
N LEU A 410 -35.30 4.20 -13.67
CA LEU A 410 -35.46 5.59 -14.05
C LEU A 410 -36.93 6.01 -13.94
N ASN A 411 -37.85 5.21 -14.48
CA ASN A 411 -39.29 5.43 -14.33
C ASN A 411 -39.70 5.52 -12.84
N LYS A 412 -39.24 4.58 -12.01
CA LYS A 412 -39.51 4.62 -10.56
C LYS A 412 -39.01 5.91 -9.88
N LEU A 413 -37.84 6.42 -10.26
CA LEU A 413 -37.30 7.67 -9.72
C LEU A 413 -38.11 8.89 -10.16
N LEU A 414 -38.49 8.94 -11.44
CA LEU A 414 -39.34 9.99 -11.99
C LEU A 414 -40.72 9.98 -11.30
N LEU A 415 -41.35 8.81 -11.18
CA LEU A 415 -42.59 8.61 -10.44
C LEU A 415 -42.47 9.11 -9.00
N LYS A 416 -41.45 8.66 -8.27
CA LYS A 416 -41.22 9.06 -6.88
C LYS A 416 -41.12 10.57 -6.71
N THR A 417 -40.50 11.25 -7.66
CA THR A 417 -40.32 12.71 -7.59
C THR A 417 -41.63 13.43 -7.92
N GLY A 418 -42.39 12.97 -8.92
CA GLY A 418 -43.69 13.53 -9.30
C GLY A 418 -44.83 13.25 -8.31
N LYS A 419 -44.71 12.18 -7.49
CA LYS A 419 -45.73 11.77 -6.51
C LYS A 419 -46.22 12.91 -5.62
N SER A 420 -45.32 13.70 -5.06
CA SER A 420 -45.67 14.83 -4.18
C SER A 420 -46.64 15.83 -4.84
N LEU A 421 -46.52 16.04 -6.15
CA LEU A 421 -47.42 16.90 -6.91
C LEU A 421 -48.76 16.23 -7.16
N ILE A 422 -48.76 14.93 -7.49
CA ILE A 422 -50.00 14.14 -7.64
C ILE A 422 -50.81 14.17 -6.33
N ARG A 423 -50.15 13.98 -5.18
CA ARG A 423 -50.81 14.03 -3.86
C ARG A 423 -51.47 15.38 -3.60
N ARG A 424 -50.74 16.47 -3.80
CA ARG A 424 -51.28 17.84 -3.64
C ARG A 424 -52.50 18.07 -4.52
N PHE A 425 -52.47 17.59 -5.76
CA PHE A 425 -53.60 17.73 -6.67
C PHE A 425 -54.80 16.88 -6.25
N LEU A 426 -54.59 15.65 -5.77
CA LEU A 426 -55.66 14.80 -5.24
C LEU A 426 -56.34 15.45 -4.03
N VAL A 427 -55.55 15.99 -3.09
CA VAL A 427 -56.06 16.71 -1.91
C VAL A 427 -56.82 17.97 -2.30
N GLN A 428 -56.36 18.69 -3.32
CA GLN A 428 -57.06 19.88 -3.82
C GLN A 428 -58.44 19.54 -4.40
N VAL A 429 -58.56 18.40 -5.10
CA VAL A 429 -59.81 18.00 -5.78
C VAL A 429 -60.79 17.33 -4.82
N TYR A 430 -60.31 16.45 -3.93
CA TYR A 430 -61.16 15.59 -3.10
C TYR A 430 -61.10 15.89 -1.59
N GLY A 431 -60.26 16.82 -1.16
CA GLY A 431 -60.01 17.10 0.25
C GLY A 431 -58.91 16.23 0.88
N PRO A 432 -58.47 16.58 2.11
CA PRO A 432 -57.34 15.92 2.78
C PRO A 432 -57.60 14.45 3.15
N GLU A 433 -58.86 14.09 3.39
CA GLU A 433 -59.29 12.73 3.77
C GLU A 433 -58.99 11.67 2.69
N VAL A 434 -58.71 12.10 1.46
CA VAL A 434 -58.35 11.19 0.36
C VAL A 434 -57.08 10.37 0.67
N GLU A 435 -56.17 10.90 1.49
CA GLU A 435 -54.92 10.23 1.85
C GLU A 435 -55.14 9.04 2.79
N ASP A 436 -56.21 9.08 3.58
CA ASP A 436 -56.56 8.04 4.55
C ASP A 436 -57.32 6.86 3.91
N LEU A 437 -57.71 6.99 2.63
CA LEU A 437 -58.41 5.93 1.91
C LEU A 437 -57.49 4.72 1.66
N HIS A 438 -57.98 3.52 1.95
CA HIS A 438 -57.26 2.27 1.68
C HIS A 438 -56.85 2.10 0.20
N CYS A 439 -57.55 2.73 -0.73
CA CYS A 439 -57.23 2.68 -2.16
C CYS A 439 -56.29 3.80 -2.64
N TYR A 440 -55.78 4.67 -1.76
CA TYR A 440 -54.99 5.85 -2.12
C TYR A 440 -53.77 5.52 -2.99
N PHE A 441 -53.08 4.41 -2.72
CA PHE A 441 -51.94 3.98 -3.54
C PHE A 441 -52.29 3.73 -5.02
N ARG A 442 -53.56 3.44 -5.34
CA ARG A 442 -54.06 3.28 -6.72
C ARG A 442 -54.32 4.62 -7.40
N LEU A 443 -54.57 5.67 -6.61
CA LEU A 443 -54.76 7.06 -7.09
C LEU A 443 -53.42 7.74 -7.37
N GLU A 444 -52.37 7.33 -6.66
CA GLU A 444 -51.02 7.90 -6.77
C GLU A 444 -50.24 7.40 -8.02
N THR A 445 -50.92 7.38 -9.16
CA THR A 445 -50.38 6.98 -10.46
C THR A 445 -50.55 8.10 -11.47
N ILE A 446 -49.63 8.15 -12.43
CA ILE A 446 -49.63 9.16 -13.49
C ILE A 446 -50.90 9.09 -14.33
N HIS A 447 -51.37 7.89 -14.68
CA HIS A 447 -52.57 7.71 -15.48
C HIS A 447 -53.82 8.28 -14.78
N GLN A 448 -53.96 8.11 -13.46
CA GLN A 448 -55.11 8.66 -12.73
C GLN A 448 -55.02 10.18 -12.58
N TYR A 449 -53.82 10.71 -12.38
CA TYR A 449 -53.58 12.14 -12.40
C TYR A 449 -54.02 12.79 -13.73
N TYR A 450 -53.72 12.15 -14.87
CA TYR A 450 -54.14 12.68 -16.18
C TYR A 450 -55.64 12.60 -16.44
N LYS A 451 -56.31 11.54 -15.99
CA LYS A 451 -57.77 11.50 -16.05
C LYS A 451 -58.36 12.68 -15.30
N LEU A 452 -57.84 12.99 -14.11
CA LEU A 452 -58.30 14.16 -13.35
C LEU A 452 -58.00 15.48 -14.05
N LYS A 453 -56.84 15.60 -14.70
CA LYS A 453 -56.51 16.76 -15.53
C LYS A 453 -57.46 16.92 -16.72
N PHE A 454 -57.88 15.82 -17.34
CA PHE A 454 -58.92 15.85 -18.36
C PHE A 454 -60.22 16.44 -17.80
N PHE A 455 -60.71 15.94 -16.65
CA PHE A 455 -61.93 16.48 -16.04
C PHE A 455 -61.79 17.96 -15.67
N GLN A 456 -60.63 18.39 -15.15
CA GLN A 456 -60.36 19.80 -14.84
C GLN A 456 -60.53 20.73 -16.05
N TYR A 457 -60.13 20.29 -17.24
CA TYR A 457 -60.09 21.15 -18.43
C TYR A 457 -61.30 21.02 -19.35
N HIS A 458 -62.01 19.89 -19.31
CA HIS A 458 -63.03 19.54 -20.29
C HIS A 458 -64.42 19.32 -19.69
N GLN A 459 -64.55 19.22 -18.37
CA GLN A 459 -65.81 18.95 -17.67
C GLN A 459 -66.01 19.93 -16.51
N GLU A 460 -67.27 20.16 -16.12
CA GLU A 460 -67.62 21.09 -15.04
C GLU A 460 -67.54 20.45 -13.65
N SER A 461 -67.62 19.12 -13.56
CA SER A 461 -67.55 18.37 -12.30
C SER A 461 -66.55 17.23 -12.37
N TYR A 462 -65.96 16.92 -11.21
CA TYR A 462 -65.03 15.80 -11.05
C TYR A 462 -65.81 14.52 -10.72
N PRO A 463 -65.40 13.35 -11.26
CA PRO A 463 -65.95 12.06 -10.85
C PRO A 463 -65.62 11.78 -9.38
N SER A 464 -66.40 10.94 -8.70
CA SER A 464 -66.02 10.43 -7.38
C SER A 464 -64.75 9.57 -7.44
N VAL A 465 -64.09 9.38 -6.29
CA VAL A 465 -62.90 8.52 -6.17
C VAL A 465 -63.16 7.10 -6.70
N SER A 466 -64.34 6.53 -6.42
CA SER A 466 -64.70 5.20 -6.92
C SER A 466 -64.88 5.18 -8.44
N GLU A 467 -65.44 6.22 -9.02
CA GLU A 467 -65.66 6.32 -10.47
C GLU A 467 -64.34 6.47 -11.21
N LEU A 468 -63.45 7.35 -10.73
CA LEU A 468 -62.14 7.57 -11.33
C LEU A 468 -61.32 6.27 -11.46
N ILE A 469 -61.33 5.44 -10.41
CA ILE A 469 -60.62 4.16 -10.39
C ILE A 469 -61.26 3.17 -11.37
N LYS A 470 -62.59 3.18 -11.50
CA LYS A 470 -63.35 2.26 -12.37
C LYS A 470 -63.21 2.58 -13.85
N ILE A 471 -63.01 3.84 -14.23
CA ILE A 471 -62.79 4.23 -15.63
C ILE A 471 -61.55 3.51 -16.16
N SER A 472 -61.72 2.53 -17.05
CA SER A 472 -60.60 1.84 -17.68
C SER A 472 -59.95 2.71 -18.76
N ARG A 473 -58.71 2.40 -19.17
CA ARG A 473 -58.03 3.11 -20.27
C ARG A 473 -58.76 2.95 -21.61
N LYS A 474 -59.36 1.77 -21.83
CA LYS A 474 -60.15 1.48 -23.04
C LYS A 474 -61.41 2.34 -23.12
N GLU A 475 -62.10 2.52 -21.99
CA GLU A 475 -63.30 3.37 -21.91
C GLU A 475 -62.96 4.86 -21.91
N PHE A 476 -61.78 5.23 -21.40
CA PHE A 476 -61.33 6.62 -21.38
C PHE A 476 -60.94 7.15 -22.78
N LYS A 477 -60.41 6.29 -23.65
CA LYS A 477 -59.97 6.65 -25.01
C LYS A 477 -61.01 7.45 -25.82
N PRO A 478 -62.28 7.01 -25.98
CA PRO A 478 -63.27 7.77 -26.74
C PRO A 478 -63.57 9.13 -26.11
N MET A 479 -63.62 9.22 -24.77
CA MET A 479 -63.82 10.50 -24.06
C MET A 479 -62.67 11.47 -24.33
N LEU A 480 -61.44 10.96 -24.36
CA LEU A 480 -60.25 11.77 -24.58
C LEU A 480 -60.19 12.32 -26.01
N ILE A 481 -60.54 11.52 -27.02
CA ILE A 481 -60.60 11.96 -28.43
C ILE A 481 -61.68 13.04 -28.61
N ASP A 482 -62.86 12.85 -28.02
CA ASP A 482 -63.94 13.84 -28.09
C ASP A 482 -63.55 15.15 -27.39
N GLY A 483 -62.95 15.06 -26.20
CA GLY A 483 -62.44 16.23 -25.47
C GLY A 483 -61.34 16.96 -26.23
N PHE A 484 -60.45 16.23 -26.93
CA PHE A 484 -59.44 16.82 -27.82
C PHE A 484 -60.08 17.63 -28.95
N ASN A 485 -61.03 17.04 -29.68
CA ASN A 485 -61.73 17.71 -30.77
C ASN A 485 -62.50 18.95 -30.29
N THR A 486 -63.16 18.85 -29.14
CA THR A 486 -63.85 19.97 -28.50
C THR A 486 -62.88 21.09 -28.12
N PHE A 487 -61.70 20.75 -27.59
CA PHE A 487 -60.66 21.71 -27.26
C PHE A 487 -60.14 22.46 -28.49
N LEU A 488 -59.87 21.74 -29.59
CA LEU A 488 -59.44 22.34 -30.86
C LEU A 488 -60.48 23.30 -31.42
N LYS A 489 -61.77 22.92 -31.40
CA LYS A 489 -62.88 23.78 -31.83
C LYS A 489 -62.99 25.04 -30.97
N LYS A 490 -62.96 24.89 -29.64
CA LYS A 490 -63.08 26.00 -28.69
C LYS A 490 -61.92 27.01 -28.84
N ARG A 491 -60.71 26.52 -29.08
CA ARG A 491 -59.49 27.35 -29.21
C ARG A 491 -59.18 27.75 -30.67
N ARG A 492 -59.97 27.28 -31.65
CA ARG A 492 -59.77 27.50 -33.09
C ARG A 492 -58.35 27.11 -33.54
N LEU A 493 -57.93 25.89 -33.20
CA LEU A 493 -56.60 25.37 -33.49
C LEU A 493 -56.64 24.32 -34.60
N THR A 494 -55.63 24.35 -35.47
CA THR A 494 -55.35 23.33 -36.48
C THR A 494 -54.01 22.69 -36.17
N ILE A 495 -54.00 21.37 -35.98
CA ILE A 495 -52.80 20.63 -35.62
C ILE A 495 -52.03 20.28 -36.90
N PRO A 496 -50.73 20.64 -36.99
CA PRO A 496 -49.93 20.29 -38.16
C PRO A 496 -49.75 18.77 -38.29
N ASP A 497 -49.92 18.21 -39.49
CA ASP A 497 -49.75 16.77 -39.75
C ASP A 497 -48.35 16.27 -39.37
N LYS A 498 -47.33 17.12 -39.56
CA LYS A 498 -45.95 16.84 -39.16
C LYS A 498 -45.85 16.54 -37.66
N LEU A 499 -46.59 17.26 -36.82
CA LEU A 499 -46.59 17.08 -35.37
C LEU A 499 -47.25 15.75 -34.98
N VAL A 500 -48.38 15.42 -35.60
CA VAL A 500 -49.10 14.15 -35.37
C VAL A 500 -48.20 12.97 -35.75
N LEU A 501 -47.63 12.99 -36.95
CA LEU A 501 -46.72 11.95 -37.44
C LEU A 501 -45.44 11.84 -36.58
N GLY A 502 -44.92 12.96 -36.08
CA GLY A 502 -43.76 12.99 -35.21
C GLY A 502 -44.03 12.32 -33.85
N LEU A 503 -45.16 12.65 -33.22
CA LEU A 503 -45.54 12.12 -31.91
C LEU A 503 -46.01 10.66 -31.95
N ASP A 504 -46.61 10.23 -33.06
CA ASP A 504 -46.99 8.82 -33.29
C ASP A 504 -45.75 7.93 -33.36
N LYS A 505 -44.71 8.39 -34.09
CA LYS A 505 -43.43 7.66 -34.21
C LYS A 505 -42.60 7.69 -32.92
N HIS A 506 -42.75 8.72 -32.09
CA HIS A 506 -41.99 8.87 -30.86
C HIS A 506 -42.58 8.01 -29.72
N LYS A 507 -41.85 6.97 -29.32
CA LYS A 507 -42.17 6.14 -28.16
C LYS A 507 -41.39 6.60 -26.93
N SER A 508 -42.06 6.61 -25.77
CA SER A 508 -41.43 6.84 -24.48
C SER A 508 -40.34 5.81 -24.16
N GLN A 509 -39.27 6.27 -23.50
CA GLN A 509 -38.19 5.40 -23.00
C GLN A 509 -38.46 4.87 -21.58
N THR A 510 -39.47 5.38 -20.88
CA THR A 510 -39.83 4.95 -19.52
C THR A 510 -41.00 3.98 -19.49
N ASP A 511 -41.48 3.55 -20.67
CA ASP A 511 -42.59 2.61 -20.85
C ASP A 511 -43.88 3.03 -20.11
N TRP A 512 -44.13 4.34 -19.96
CA TRP A 512 -45.40 4.82 -19.40
C TRP A 512 -46.57 4.68 -20.40
N GLU A 513 -46.25 4.61 -21.69
CA GLU A 513 -47.20 4.41 -22.79
C GLU A 513 -47.74 2.98 -22.78
N ASP A 514 -49.06 2.84 -22.67
CA ASP A 514 -49.76 1.57 -22.87
C ASP A 514 -50.29 1.45 -24.31
N ALA A 515 -50.78 0.26 -24.69
CA ALA A 515 -51.36 0.02 -26.02
C ALA A 515 -52.61 0.88 -26.34
N GLN A 516 -53.13 1.62 -25.37
CA GLN A 516 -54.32 2.47 -25.52
C GLN A 516 -53.98 3.97 -25.56
N THR A 517 -52.71 4.34 -25.35
CA THR A 517 -52.24 5.72 -25.35
C THR A 517 -52.29 6.29 -26.76
N THR A 518 -52.97 7.41 -26.95
CA THR A 518 -53.18 8.00 -28.28
C THR A 518 -52.32 9.24 -28.51
N VAL A 519 -52.16 9.64 -29.77
CA VAL A 519 -51.39 10.85 -30.12
C VAL A 519 -52.08 12.11 -29.59
N GLU A 520 -53.42 12.13 -29.58
CA GLU A 520 -54.24 13.20 -29.02
C GLU A 520 -53.96 13.36 -27.52
N GLU A 521 -53.83 12.26 -26.78
CA GLU A 521 -53.46 12.29 -25.35
C GLU A 521 -52.09 12.92 -25.18
N LYS A 522 -51.12 12.54 -26.02
CA LYS A 522 -49.76 13.09 -25.96
C LYS A 522 -49.73 14.59 -26.21
N ILE A 523 -50.54 15.07 -27.15
CA ILE A 523 -50.66 16.51 -27.47
C ILE A 523 -51.35 17.26 -26.32
N LEU A 524 -52.48 16.75 -25.83
CA LEU A 524 -53.21 17.38 -24.73
C LEU A 524 -52.36 17.53 -23.48
N LEU A 525 -51.56 16.52 -23.15
CA LEU A 525 -50.71 16.58 -21.97
C LEU A 525 -49.62 17.65 -22.07
N ARG A 526 -49.08 17.88 -23.26
CA ARG A 526 -48.18 19.03 -23.53
C ARG A 526 -48.91 20.36 -23.41
N PHE A 527 -50.15 20.44 -23.90
CA PHE A 527 -50.99 21.65 -23.76
C PHE A 527 -51.29 21.95 -22.29
N TRP A 528 -51.75 20.97 -21.53
CA TRP A 528 -52.07 21.11 -20.12
C TRP A 528 -50.82 21.46 -19.30
N PHE A 529 -49.66 20.93 -19.65
CA PHE A 529 -48.40 21.31 -19.01
C PHE A 529 -48.12 22.81 -19.19
N LEU A 530 -48.21 23.34 -20.41
CA LEU A 530 -47.99 24.77 -20.67
C LEU A 530 -49.08 25.64 -20.04
N MET A 531 -50.34 25.22 -20.10
CA MET A 531 -51.45 25.95 -19.48
C MET A 531 -51.34 26.03 -17.95
N ASP A 532 -50.89 24.96 -17.30
CA ASP A 532 -50.62 24.96 -15.86
C ASP A 532 -49.50 25.95 -15.47
N HIS A 533 -48.67 26.39 -16.42
CA HIS A 533 -47.64 27.42 -16.25
C HIS A 533 -48.07 28.79 -16.84
N GLY A 534 -49.37 28.98 -17.10
CA GLY A 534 -49.93 30.26 -17.54
C GLY A 534 -49.81 30.56 -19.03
N VAL A 535 -49.31 29.63 -19.85
CA VAL A 535 -49.18 29.84 -21.29
C VAL A 535 -50.47 29.52 -22.02
N ASN A 536 -50.94 30.47 -22.83
CA ASN A 536 -52.09 30.28 -23.70
C ASN A 536 -51.72 29.49 -24.96
N ILE A 537 -52.47 28.42 -25.25
CA ILE A 537 -52.29 27.62 -26.46
C ILE A 537 -52.92 28.36 -27.66
N THR A 538 -52.08 28.81 -28.58
CA THR A 538 -52.46 29.55 -29.80
C THR A 538 -51.89 28.89 -31.04
N GLN A 539 -52.46 29.18 -32.22
CA GLN A 539 -51.94 28.64 -33.49
C GLN A 539 -50.49 29.07 -33.75
N GLY A 540 -50.11 30.29 -33.37
CA GLY A 540 -48.74 30.77 -33.48
C GLY A 540 -47.74 29.93 -32.68
N LEU A 541 -48.13 29.45 -31.50
CA LEU A 541 -47.31 28.55 -30.69
C LEU A 541 -47.09 27.19 -31.36
N LEU A 542 -48.14 26.62 -31.98
CA LEU A 542 -48.06 25.36 -32.72
C LEU A 542 -47.14 25.50 -33.94
N ASN A 543 -47.26 26.61 -34.67
CA ASN A 543 -46.45 26.86 -35.87
C ASN A 543 -44.95 27.05 -35.55
N LYS A 544 -44.62 27.51 -34.34
CA LYS A 544 -43.23 27.61 -33.85
C LYS A 544 -42.58 26.25 -33.56
N GLY A 545 -43.33 25.15 -33.58
CA GLY A 545 -42.77 23.81 -33.37
C GLY A 545 -42.45 23.47 -31.90
N VAL A 546 -42.90 24.28 -30.94
CA VAL A 546 -42.64 24.08 -29.49
C VAL A 546 -43.18 22.72 -28.98
N MET A 547 -44.14 22.14 -29.70
CA MET A 547 -44.78 20.87 -29.35
C MET A 547 -44.10 19.64 -29.95
N GLU A 548 -43.05 19.81 -30.77
CA GLU A 548 -42.38 18.68 -31.43
C GLU A 548 -41.74 17.69 -30.41
N PRO A 549 -41.62 16.40 -30.76
CA PRO A 549 -40.91 15.43 -29.92
C PRO A 549 -39.48 15.90 -29.62
N GLY A 550 -39.01 15.69 -28.38
CA GLY A 550 -37.69 16.15 -27.93
C GLY A 550 -37.60 17.63 -27.54
N ALA A 551 -38.67 18.41 -27.68
CA ALA A 551 -38.70 19.80 -27.19
C ALA A 551 -38.73 19.84 -25.65
N ASP A 552 -37.80 20.59 -25.05
CA ASP A 552 -37.80 20.88 -23.61
C ASP A 552 -38.78 22.04 -23.32
N LEU A 553 -40.03 21.68 -23.01
CA LEU A 553 -41.08 22.65 -22.70
C LEU A 553 -40.77 23.51 -21.47
N LEU A 554 -39.97 23.02 -20.53
CA LEU A 554 -39.59 23.80 -19.36
C LEU A 554 -38.49 24.81 -19.70
N GLU A 555 -37.54 24.43 -20.54
CA GLU A 555 -36.56 25.39 -21.08
C GLU A 555 -37.26 26.49 -21.87
N TYR A 556 -38.25 26.15 -22.68
CA TYR A 556 -39.09 27.13 -23.37
C TYR A 556 -39.76 28.12 -22.39
N LEU A 557 -40.37 27.63 -21.30
CA LEU A 557 -40.99 28.49 -20.28
C LEU A 557 -39.96 29.44 -19.62
N ASN A 558 -38.78 28.93 -19.25
CA ASN A 558 -37.73 29.75 -18.65
C ASN A 558 -37.20 30.83 -19.60
N LEU A 559 -37.15 30.55 -20.91
CA LEU A 559 -36.74 31.52 -21.92
C LEU A 559 -37.75 32.67 -22.05
N GLN A 560 -39.05 32.37 -21.92
CA GLN A 560 -40.09 33.40 -21.90
C GLN A 560 -40.01 34.33 -20.68
N ASP A 561 -39.51 33.84 -19.54
CA ASP A 561 -39.26 34.67 -18.35
C ASP A 561 -37.99 35.53 -18.48
N SER A 562 -37.08 35.21 -19.41
CA SER A 562 -35.76 35.84 -19.53
C SER A 562 -35.63 36.94 -20.58
N GLU A 563 -36.55 37.05 -21.54
CA GLU A 563 -36.55 38.14 -22.54
C GLU A 563 -37.94 38.76 -22.65
N GLU A 564 -38.06 40.02 -22.24
CA GLU A 564 -39.05 41.00 -22.74
C GLU A 564 -40.52 40.55 -22.82
N CYS A 565 -41.19 40.38 -21.68
CA CYS A 565 -42.66 40.55 -21.58
C CYS A 565 -43.11 40.88 -20.14
N ARG A 566 -42.61 41.99 -19.61
CA ARG A 566 -43.38 42.86 -18.70
C ARG A 566 -43.73 44.12 -19.47
N ILE A 567 -44.86 44.11 -20.17
CA ILE A 567 -45.63 45.32 -20.50
C ILE A 567 -47.06 45.05 -20.10
#